data_AF-A0A4R2IL15-F1
#
_entry.id   AF-A0A4R2IL15-F1
#
_cell.length_a   1.000
_cell.length_b   1.000
_cell.length_c   1.000
_cell.angle_alpha   90.00
_cell.angle_beta   90.00
_cell.angle_gamma   90.00
#
_symmetry.space_group_name_H-M   'P 1'
#
loop_
_entity.id
_entity.type
_entity.pdbx_description
1 polymer ?
#
loop_
_entity_poly.entity_id
_entity_poly.type
_entity_poly.pdbx_seq_one_letter_code
_entity_poly.pdbx_strand_id
1 'polypeptide(L)'
;MTAGAPGEAARTQEIGAALTDAGTVDTWRWSPVDLAGTPPGVQAKVVRDATAHTTTYEIAIPWTTLGLAPDDRLLSSTVVINENDGTGRQGWLTWGTGVAEAKNPAGFNCPAGPGGGCSCCRCEAQGVSV
;
A
#
# COMPACT_ATOMS: atom_id res chain seq x y z
N MET A 1 3.54 -22.79 -4.89
CA MET A 1 4.03 -21.51 -4.32
C MET A 1 3.36 -21.30 -2.98
N THR A 2 4.01 -20.65 -2.02
CA THR A 2 3.41 -20.33 -0.71
C THR A 2 2.28 -19.31 -0.90
N ALA A 3 1.13 -19.53 -0.28
CA ALA A 3 -0.02 -18.64 -0.41
C ALA A 3 0.35 -17.20 0.01
N GLY A 4 0.07 -16.22 -0.86
CA GLY A 4 0.37 -14.81 -0.63
C GLY A 4 1.84 -14.39 -0.84
N ALA A 5 2.72 -15.31 -1.23
CA ALA A 5 4.07 -14.96 -1.67
C ALA A 5 4.05 -14.07 -2.92
N PRO A 6 5.12 -13.28 -3.18
CA PRO A 6 5.21 -12.47 -4.40
C PRO A 6 4.93 -13.29 -5.66
N GLY A 7 4.10 -12.75 -6.54
CA GLY A 7 3.72 -13.38 -7.81
C GLY A 7 2.70 -14.53 -7.71
N GLU A 8 2.27 -14.94 -6.51
CA GLU A 8 1.27 -16.01 -6.34
C GLU A 8 -0.14 -15.55 -6.75
N ALA A 9 -0.54 -14.35 -6.33
CA ALA A 9 -1.87 -13.83 -6.64
C ALA A 9 -1.88 -13.10 -8.00
N ALA A 10 -2.62 -13.65 -8.96
CA ALA A 10 -2.87 -12.98 -10.25
C ALA A 10 -3.77 -11.75 -10.13
N ARG A 11 -4.60 -11.68 -9.07
CA ARG A 11 -5.49 -10.55 -8.78
C ARG A 11 -4.95 -9.78 -7.57
N THR A 12 -4.52 -8.54 -7.81
CA THR A 12 -3.93 -7.66 -6.78
C THR A 12 -4.90 -6.54 -6.36
N GLN A 13 -4.76 -6.10 -5.11
CA GLN A 13 -5.40 -4.89 -4.62
C GLN A 13 -4.44 -3.71 -4.84
N GLU A 14 -4.93 -2.61 -5.38
CA GLU A 14 -4.20 -1.35 -5.45
C GLU A 14 -5.05 -0.26 -4.82
N ILE A 15 -4.66 0.15 -3.61
CA ILE A 15 -5.36 1.14 -2.78
C ILE A 15 -4.36 2.22 -2.38
N GLY A 16 -4.81 3.47 -2.32
CA GLY A 16 -3.96 4.58 -1.92
C GLY A 16 -4.77 5.75 -1.36
N ALA A 17 -4.04 6.76 -0.91
CA ALA A 17 -4.59 7.98 -0.34
C ALA A 17 -3.82 9.21 -0.83
N ALA A 18 -4.49 10.36 -0.88
CA ALA A 18 -3.89 11.63 -1.25
C ALA A 18 -4.51 12.79 -0.46
N LEU A 19 -3.68 13.77 -0.09
CA LEU A 19 -4.17 15.07 0.37
C LEU A 19 -4.56 15.91 -0.85
N THR A 20 -5.82 16.34 -0.92
CA THR A 20 -6.35 17.14 -2.03
C THR A 20 -6.06 18.63 -1.83
N ASP A 21 -6.19 19.41 -2.90
CA ASP A 21 -6.11 20.88 -2.84
C ASP A 21 -7.20 21.52 -1.96
N ALA A 22 -8.30 20.79 -1.72
CA ALA A 22 -9.35 21.19 -0.79
C ALA A 22 -8.96 20.96 0.69
N GLY A 23 -7.79 20.38 0.95
CA GLY A 23 -7.29 20.05 2.29
C GLY A 23 -7.91 18.78 2.89
N THR A 24 -8.65 18.00 2.10
CA THR A 24 -9.22 16.72 2.53
C THR A 24 -8.33 15.55 2.12
N VAL A 25 -8.37 14.45 2.87
CA VAL A 25 -7.70 13.22 2.48
C VAL A 25 -8.69 12.31 1.76
N ASP A 26 -8.39 11.99 0.51
CA ASP A 26 -9.17 11.04 -0.28
C ASP A 26 -8.50 9.67 -0.28
N THR A 27 -9.32 8.62 -0.37
CA THR A 27 -8.85 7.24 -0.57
C THR A 27 -9.49 6.63 -1.81
N TRP A 28 -8.72 5.82 -2.53
CA TRP A 28 -9.18 5.23 -3.78
C TRP A 28 -8.59 3.83 -4.00
N ARG A 29 -9.35 2.98 -4.68
CA ARG A 29 -8.92 1.68 -5.19
C ARG A 29 -8.87 1.70 -6.72
N TRP A 30 -7.72 1.41 -7.31
CA TRP A 30 -7.53 1.29 -8.76
C TRP A 30 -7.69 -0.15 -9.28
N SER A 31 -7.30 -1.13 -8.46
CA SER A 31 -7.39 -2.55 -8.80
C SER A 31 -7.97 -3.34 -7.62
N PRO A 32 -8.80 -4.37 -7.88
CA PRO A 32 -9.28 -4.77 -9.20
C PRO A 32 -10.33 -3.80 -9.75
N VAL A 33 -10.38 -3.63 -11.08
CA VAL A 33 -11.17 -2.56 -11.74
C VAL A 33 -12.68 -2.68 -11.50
N ASP A 34 -13.19 -3.87 -11.27
CA ASP A 34 -14.59 -4.15 -10.92
C ASP A 34 -14.96 -3.69 -9.50
N LEU A 35 -13.95 -3.41 -8.66
CA LEU A 35 -14.10 -2.84 -7.32
C LEU A 35 -13.53 -1.42 -7.21
N ALA A 36 -13.27 -0.76 -8.34
CA ALA A 36 -12.71 0.58 -8.36
C ALA A 36 -13.66 1.59 -7.68
N GLY A 37 -13.10 2.51 -6.91
CA GLY A 37 -13.88 3.44 -6.09
C GLY A 37 -13.28 3.69 -4.72
N THR A 38 -14.06 4.34 -3.85
CA THR A 38 -13.72 4.48 -2.43
C THR A 38 -13.81 3.12 -1.74
N PRO A 39 -12.69 2.56 -1.24
CA PRO A 39 -12.70 1.26 -0.61
C PRO A 39 -13.40 1.33 0.78
N PRO A 40 -14.29 0.38 1.10
CA PRO A 40 -15.04 0.42 2.36
C PRO A 40 -14.11 0.32 3.57
N GLY A 41 -14.34 1.15 4.58
CA GLY A 41 -13.67 1.09 5.87
C GLY A 41 -12.18 1.48 5.88
N VAL A 42 -11.60 1.87 4.74
CA VAL A 42 -10.23 2.40 4.70
C VAL A 42 -10.23 3.78 5.33
N GLN A 43 -9.28 4.00 6.22
CA GLN A 43 -9.04 5.30 6.84
C GLN A 43 -7.64 5.76 6.47
N ALA A 44 -7.50 7.05 6.19
CA ALA A 44 -6.22 7.64 5.90
C ALA A 44 -6.09 9.03 6.53
N LYS A 45 -4.87 9.36 6.92
CA LYS A 45 -4.46 10.68 7.38
C LYS A 45 -3.18 11.06 6.65
N VAL A 46 -3.15 12.27 6.11
CA VAL A 46 -1.98 12.84 5.45
C VAL A 46 -1.70 14.18 6.09
N VAL A 47 -0.50 14.35 6.63
CA VAL A 47 -0.08 15.59 7.29
C VAL A 47 1.14 16.13 6.59
N ARG A 48 1.07 17.39 6.15
CA ARG A 48 2.20 18.12 5.60
C ARG A 48 2.79 19.05 6.64
N ASP A 49 4.07 18.90 6.93
CA ASP A 49 4.86 19.82 7.74
C ASP A 49 5.78 20.62 6.82
N ALA A 50 5.43 21.89 6.61
CA ALA A 50 6.20 22.78 5.75
C ALA A 50 7.54 23.20 6.38
N THR A 51 7.67 23.16 7.70
CA THR A 51 8.91 23.52 8.41
C THR A 51 9.90 22.36 8.40
N ALA A 52 9.42 21.15 8.64
CA ALA A 52 10.24 19.94 8.59
C ALA A 52 10.47 19.41 7.15
N HIS A 53 9.74 19.94 6.17
CA HIS A 53 9.72 19.44 4.78
C HIS A 53 9.33 17.96 4.68
N THR A 54 8.39 17.52 5.52
CA THR A 54 7.90 16.14 5.53
C THR A 54 6.42 16.08 5.16
N THR A 55 6.02 14.96 4.56
CA THR A 55 4.60 14.61 4.42
C THR A 55 4.42 13.19 4.95
N THR A 56 3.65 13.06 6.02
CA THR A 56 3.40 11.79 6.71
C THR A 56 2.08 11.21 6.24
N TYR A 57 2.11 9.97 5.77
CA TYR A 57 0.95 9.20 5.37
C TYR A 57 0.70 8.08 6.39
N GLU A 58 -0.51 8.03 6.92
CA GLU A 58 -0.99 6.94 7.76
C GLU A 58 -2.25 6.35 7.13
N ILE A 59 -2.24 5.05 6.87
CA ILE A 59 -3.34 4.36 6.18
C ILE A 59 -3.68 3.08 6.93
N ALA A 60 -4.94 2.91 7.30
CA ALA A 60 -5.49 1.69 7.88
C ALA A 60 -6.43 1.01 6.88
N ILE A 61 -6.11 -0.22 6.49
CA ILE A 61 -6.89 -1.01 5.52
C ILE A 61 -7.46 -2.24 6.23
N PRO A 62 -8.78 -2.41 6.31
CA PRO A 62 -9.38 -3.61 6.88
C PRO A 62 -9.04 -4.86 6.05
N TRP A 63 -8.80 -5.99 6.72
CA TRP A 63 -8.58 -7.29 6.06
C TRP A 63 -9.75 -7.70 5.15
N THR A 64 -10.99 -7.40 5.58
CA THR A 64 -12.21 -7.62 4.78
C THR A 64 -12.21 -6.83 3.48
N THR A 65 -11.62 -5.62 3.48
CA THR A 65 -11.49 -4.76 2.30
C THR A 65 -10.52 -5.34 1.27
N LEU A 66 -9.50 -6.06 1.75
CA LEU A 66 -8.53 -6.80 0.93
C LEU A 66 -9.07 -8.18 0.49
N GLY A 67 -10.11 -8.69 1.14
CA GLY A 67 -10.64 -10.05 0.92
C GLY A 67 -9.69 -11.14 1.46
N LEU A 68 -8.96 -10.84 2.53
CA LEU A 68 -7.96 -11.75 3.11
C LEU A 68 -8.32 -12.08 4.56
N ALA A 69 -7.94 -13.28 4.99
CA ALA A 69 -7.82 -13.63 6.41
C ALA A 69 -6.32 -13.54 6.78
N PRO A 70 -5.95 -12.78 7.82
CA PRO A 70 -4.54 -12.50 8.14
C PRO A 70 -3.74 -13.75 8.56
N ASP A 71 -4.39 -14.77 9.11
CA ASP A 71 -3.72 -15.94 9.66
C ASP A 71 -3.47 -17.06 8.62
N ASP A 72 -4.11 -16.98 7.45
CA ASP A 72 -4.13 -18.09 6.48
C ASP A 72 -3.05 -17.98 5.39
N ARG A 73 -2.37 -16.82 5.29
CA ARG A 73 -1.47 -16.54 4.17
C ARG A 73 -0.45 -15.45 4.49
N LEU A 74 0.61 -15.40 3.69
CA LEU A 74 1.52 -14.26 3.66
C LEU A 74 0.82 -13.04 3.04
N LEU A 75 1.29 -11.85 3.38
CA LEU A 75 0.96 -10.61 2.69
C LEU A 75 2.23 -10.10 1.99
N SER A 76 2.29 -10.30 0.67
CA SER A 76 3.24 -9.57 -0.16
C SER A 76 2.66 -8.21 -0.54
N SER A 77 3.47 -7.17 -0.42
CA SER A 77 3.06 -5.80 -0.69
C SER A 77 4.21 -4.96 -1.22
N THR A 78 3.86 -3.85 -1.86
CA THR A 78 4.78 -2.81 -2.28
C THR A 78 4.09 -1.48 -2.07
N VAL A 79 4.87 -0.44 -1.79
CA VAL A 79 4.36 0.91 -1.56
C VAL A 79 5.02 1.84 -2.55
N VAL A 80 4.23 2.62 -3.27
CA VAL A 80 4.70 3.67 -4.18
C VAL A 80 4.24 5.04 -3.68
N ILE A 81 5.15 6.00 -3.70
CA ILE A 81 4.87 7.42 -3.50
C ILE A 81 5.12 8.10 -4.84
N ASN A 82 4.09 8.67 -5.45
CA ASN A 82 4.22 9.36 -6.74
C ASN A 82 4.57 10.83 -6.52
N GLU A 83 5.51 11.34 -7.33
CA GLU A 83 5.74 12.78 -7.51
C GLU A 83 4.87 13.25 -8.67
N ASN A 84 3.86 14.08 -8.38
CA ASN A 84 2.86 14.51 -9.35
C ASN A 84 2.18 15.81 -8.91
N ASP A 85 2.64 16.92 -9.47
CA ASP A 85 2.09 18.27 -9.27
C ASP A 85 0.86 18.56 -10.16
N GLY A 86 0.18 17.53 -10.69
CA GLY A 86 -1.05 17.68 -11.48
C GLY A 86 -0.85 17.78 -13.00
N THR A 87 0.38 17.90 -13.50
CA THR A 87 0.69 17.84 -14.95
C THR A 87 1.08 16.43 -15.43
N GLY A 88 1.00 15.46 -14.53
CA GLY A 88 1.43 14.08 -14.76
C GLY A 88 2.51 13.66 -13.78
N ARG A 89 2.70 12.35 -13.65
CA ARG A 89 3.71 11.78 -12.75
C ARG A 89 5.12 12.08 -13.27
N GLN A 90 5.88 12.86 -12.52
CA GLN A 90 7.28 13.19 -12.83
C GLN A 90 8.24 12.10 -12.35
N GLY A 91 7.88 11.39 -11.29
CA GLY A 91 8.69 10.32 -10.72
C GLY A 91 7.96 9.55 -9.62
N TRP A 92 8.67 8.62 -8.98
CA TRP A 92 8.16 7.89 -7.82
C TRP A 92 9.29 7.40 -6.93
N LEU A 93 8.97 7.22 -5.65
CA LEU A 93 9.74 6.43 -4.70
C LEU A 93 8.98 5.14 -4.43
N THR A 94 9.70 4.04 -4.20
CA THR A 94 9.05 2.74 -3.95
C THR A 94 9.78 1.96 -2.87
N TRP A 95 9.01 1.27 -2.04
CA TRP A 95 9.49 0.18 -1.19
C TRP A 95 8.99 -1.13 -1.78
N GLY A 96 9.90 -1.89 -2.41
CA GLY A 96 9.56 -3.00 -3.31
C GLY A 96 9.44 -2.52 -4.75
N THR A 97 9.02 -3.40 -5.66
CA THR A 97 8.81 -3.08 -7.08
C THR A 97 7.46 -3.59 -7.55
N GLY A 98 7.11 -3.39 -8.82
CA GLY A 98 5.99 -4.09 -9.45
C GLY A 98 4.66 -3.33 -9.42
N VAL A 99 4.61 -2.09 -8.94
CA VAL A 99 3.42 -1.22 -9.10
C VAL A 99 3.70 -0.10 -10.08
N ALA A 100 4.77 0.66 -9.86
CA ALA A 100 5.04 1.86 -10.64
C ALA A 100 5.61 1.57 -12.03
N GLU A 101 6.30 0.43 -12.18
CA GLU A 101 7.02 0.02 -13.39
C GLU A 101 6.13 -0.82 -14.32
N ALA A 102 5.51 -1.87 -13.80
CA ALA A 102 4.96 -2.95 -14.64
C ALA A 102 3.65 -3.59 -14.15
N LYS A 103 3.09 -3.18 -13.00
CA LYS A 103 1.92 -3.85 -12.38
C LYS A 103 2.11 -5.37 -12.23
N ASN A 104 3.31 -5.79 -11.82
CA ASN A 104 3.72 -7.18 -11.69
C ASN A 104 3.87 -7.59 -10.20
N PRO A 105 2.99 -8.45 -9.65
CA PRO A 105 3.04 -8.87 -8.25
C PRO A 105 4.28 -9.69 -7.87
N ALA A 106 5.04 -10.21 -8.83
CA ALA A 106 6.31 -10.89 -8.54
C ALA A 106 7.37 -9.93 -7.96
N GLY A 107 7.20 -8.62 -8.15
CA GLY A 107 8.10 -7.60 -7.61
C GLY A 107 7.79 -7.16 -6.17
N PHE A 108 6.72 -7.68 -5.56
CA PHE A 108 6.30 -7.27 -4.23
C PHE A 108 7.26 -7.78 -3.16
N ASN A 109 7.39 -7.03 -2.07
CA ASN A 109 8.13 -7.48 -0.90
C ASN A 109 7.25 -8.40 -0.04
N CYS A 110 7.87 -9.43 0.54
CA CYS A 110 7.33 -10.14 1.68
C CYS A 110 8.36 -9.96 2.80
N PRO A 111 8.04 -9.30 3.92
CA PRO A 111 9.02 -9.17 5.00
C PRO A 111 9.40 -10.56 5.51
N ALA A 112 10.70 -10.85 5.57
CA ALA A 112 11.19 -12.07 6.18
C ALA A 112 11.02 -11.97 7.71
N GLY A 113 10.62 -13.06 8.35
CA GLY A 113 10.68 -13.15 9.81
C GLY A 113 12.13 -13.21 10.29
N PRO A 114 12.39 -12.99 11.59
CA PRO A 114 13.71 -13.22 12.17
C PRO A 114 14.08 -14.69 11.97
N GLY A 115 15.05 -14.95 11.08
CA GLY A 115 15.48 -16.31 10.70
C GLY A 115 15.56 -16.58 9.19
N GLY A 116 15.25 -15.61 8.33
CA GLY A 116 15.49 -15.74 6.87
C GLY A 116 14.46 -16.59 6.12
N GLY A 117 13.36 -16.97 6.78
CA GLY A 117 12.15 -17.51 6.15
C GLY A 117 11.05 -16.45 6.05
N CYS A 118 10.24 -16.50 5.00
CA CYS A 118 8.98 -15.75 4.93
C CYS A 118 8.03 -16.32 5.99
N SER A 119 7.92 -15.70 7.16
CA SER A 119 6.88 -16.00 8.14
C SER A 119 5.92 -14.83 8.23
N CYS A 120 4.64 -15.13 8.47
CA CYS A 120 3.56 -14.15 8.54
C CYS A 120 3.96 -12.93 9.36
N CYS A 121 3.88 -11.76 8.73
CA CYS A 121 3.84 -10.51 9.47
C CYS A 121 2.54 -10.50 10.27
N ARG A 122 2.66 -10.63 11.59
CA ARG A 122 1.70 -9.97 12.48
C ARG A 122 1.90 -8.48 12.25
N CYS A 123 1.07 -7.88 11.39
CA CYS A 123 0.94 -6.42 11.33
C CYS A 123 0.29 -5.96 12.64
N GLU A 124 1.04 -5.92 13.74
CA GLU A 124 0.72 -5.02 14.83
C GLU A 124 1.09 -3.63 14.36
N ALA A 125 0.07 -2.77 14.21
CA ALA A 125 0.26 -1.34 14.02
C ALA A 125 0.90 -0.76 15.30
N GLN A 126 2.20 -0.95 15.47
CA GLN A 126 2.98 -0.13 16.39
C GLN A 126 3.34 1.13 15.62
N GLY A 127 2.65 2.22 15.98
CA GLY A 127 2.91 3.55 15.43
C GLY A 127 4.38 3.90 15.59
N VAL A 128 5.12 3.83 14.49
CA VAL A 128 6.43 4.46 14.40
C VAL A 128 6.17 5.92 14.10
N SER A 129 6.22 6.72 15.17
CA SER A 129 6.40 8.17 15.03
C SER A 129 7.85 8.39 14.57
N VAL A 130 8.02 8.96 13.38
CA VAL A 130 9.24 9.67 12.98
C VAL A 130 8.98 11.17 13.06
#